data_AF-A0A5B1B8W4-F1
#
_entry.id   AF-A0A5B1B8W4-F1
#
_cell.length_a   1.000
_cell.length_b   1.000
_cell.length_c   1.000
_cell.angle_alpha   90.00
_cell.angle_beta   90.00
_cell.angle_gamma   90.00
#
_symmetry.space_group_name_H-M   'P 1'
#
loop_
_entity.id
_entity.type
_entity.pdbx_description
1 polymer ?
#
loop_
_entity_poly.entity_id
_entity_poly.type
_entity_poly.pdbx_seq_one_letter_code
_entity_poly.pdbx_strand_id
1 'polypeptide(L)'
;MAAGKQAQESIKIENPAKELKINEEKLAKYGGFDLLEACIDDVQNMNPDRKARKKIFLTESSKKAERAKLQKTLEIWGDILSSSEDLSVMVDESEKRSKIAGKSLEKNLGAALEQTRDLEQSYRSVALFFKNTESQKIKNINIMNAELEQLKDLDNTRFIDAVQEELVQGYDRLDLRDNYGLLVIPGYLGSNKVVEKWAKIAHENKVMMITDFEHLDEPDDVMEMFEAANLTGGDKYRSNVIMSCNWLVGRGKHDEVGEEDDLFVPPSSALAGKIYKTLMSQVTAGKKFGGMNEVDGVRFDLKKSEIAQLEKLGLVPMVNEYGKVMAFSAKTLFNGDNLGLQTYSVVRVFDYVTKVLMDFLNRRAFENFNARTRKELMGQIVKFLDGITGPDQLIEDFSIKRFEQDPQQKDRVFLDIHMKPYFPAKNFMIKMDGQKGDDGTDWDSDYEQQ
;
A
#
# COMPACT_ATOMS: atom_id res chain seq x y z
N MET A 1 26.85 17.99 23.70
CA MET A 1 28.11 18.57 24.17
C MET A 1 29.19 17.51 24.08
N ALA A 2 30.21 17.76 23.28
CA ALA A 2 31.34 16.86 23.08
C ALA A 2 32.26 16.90 24.32
N ALA A 3 32.18 15.87 25.16
CA ALA A 3 33.25 15.57 26.08
C ALA A 3 34.40 14.98 25.26
N GLY A 4 35.51 15.72 25.17
CA GLY A 4 36.68 15.33 24.41
C GLY A 4 37.20 13.97 24.89
N LYS A 5 37.28 13.00 23.96
CA LYS A 5 38.13 11.83 24.15
C LYS A 5 39.56 12.32 24.29
N GLN A 6 40.10 12.32 25.50
CA GLN A 6 41.54 12.19 25.66
C GLN A 6 41.90 10.86 24.98
N ALA A 7 42.60 10.93 23.86
CA ALA A 7 43.25 9.76 23.31
C ALA A 7 44.22 9.26 24.39
N GLN A 8 43.88 8.16 25.06
CA GLN A 8 44.88 7.39 25.79
C GLN A 8 46.00 7.13 24.78
N GLU A 9 47.20 7.63 25.07
CA GLU A 9 48.38 7.36 24.27
C GLU A 9 48.47 5.85 24.09
N SER A 10 48.36 5.37 22.85
CA SER A 10 48.61 3.97 22.54
C SER A 10 50.04 3.68 22.96
N ILE A 11 50.23 3.00 24.09
CA ILE A 11 51.56 2.58 24.55
C ILE A 11 52.16 1.75 23.41
N LYS A 12 53.15 2.30 22.72
CA LYS A 12 53.86 1.59 21.65
C LYS A 12 54.72 0.52 22.29
N ILE A 13 54.16 -0.67 22.41
CA ILE A 13 54.89 -1.84 22.87
C ILE A 13 55.83 -2.31 21.75
N GLU A 14 57.15 -2.17 21.95
CA GLU A 14 58.17 -2.53 20.95
C GLU A 14 58.17 -4.03 20.60
N ASN A 15 57.72 -4.91 21.52
CA ASN A 15 57.61 -6.34 21.25
C ASN A 15 56.38 -6.99 21.94
N PRO A 16 55.18 -6.87 21.34
CA PRO A 16 53.92 -7.29 21.95
C PRO A 16 53.88 -8.77 22.32
N ALA A 17 54.57 -9.62 21.54
CA ALA A 17 54.60 -11.06 21.77
C ALA A 17 55.45 -11.46 22.99
N LYS A 18 56.52 -10.71 23.30
CA LYS A 18 57.33 -10.95 24.51
C LYS A 18 56.62 -10.43 25.74
N GLU A 19 56.02 -9.26 25.66
CA GLU A 19 55.34 -8.64 26.79
C GLU A 19 54.07 -9.38 27.20
N LEU A 20 53.31 -9.91 26.22
CA LEU A 20 52.19 -10.82 26.48
C LEU A 20 52.64 -12.05 27.27
N LYS A 21 53.75 -12.69 26.88
CA LYS A 21 54.30 -13.87 27.58
C LYS A 21 54.75 -13.55 29.01
N ILE A 22 55.41 -12.42 29.21
CA ILE A 22 55.84 -11.99 30.56
C ILE A 22 54.64 -11.75 31.47
N ASN A 23 53.56 -11.15 30.96
CA ASN A 23 52.35 -10.91 31.75
C ASN A 23 51.50 -12.17 31.93
N GLU A 24 51.51 -13.09 30.96
CA GLU A 24 50.91 -14.42 31.09
C GLU A 24 51.58 -15.26 32.18
N GLU A 25 52.91 -15.22 32.30
CA GLU A 25 53.65 -15.88 33.39
C GLU A 25 53.25 -15.35 34.77
N LYS A 26 52.89 -14.06 34.89
CA LYS A 26 52.36 -13.49 36.14
C LYS A 26 50.96 -14.03 36.47
N LEU A 27 50.16 -14.32 35.44
CA LEU A 27 48.82 -14.91 35.57
C LEU A 27 48.84 -16.42 35.77
N ALA A 28 49.99 -17.09 35.63
CA ALA A 28 50.12 -18.55 35.74
C ALA A 28 49.58 -19.11 37.07
N LYS A 29 49.73 -18.38 38.17
CA LYS A 29 49.19 -18.77 39.50
C LYS A 29 47.66 -18.73 39.58
N TYR A 30 46.99 -18.08 38.64
CA TYR A 30 45.54 -17.85 38.59
C TYR A 30 44.87 -18.56 37.40
N GLY A 31 45.60 -19.41 36.67
CA GLY A 31 45.09 -20.13 35.49
C GLY A 31 45.66 -19.66 34.15
N GLY A 32 46.59 -18.71 34.14
CA GLY A 32 47.30 -18.28 32.92
C GLY A 32 46.37 -17.69 31.86
N PHE A 33 46.62 -17.99 30.59
CA PHE A 33 45.81 -17.51 29.48
C PHE A 33 44.41 -18.15 29.42
N ASP A 34 44.22 -19.34 30.00
CA ASP A 34 42.91 -20.02 30.04
C ASP A 34 41.87 -19.22 30.84
N LEU A 35 42.31 -18.44 31.84
CA LEU A 35 41.46 -17.49 32.55
C LEU A 35 40.86 -16.44 31.60
N LEU A 36 41.66 -15.93 30.66
CA LEU A 36 41.19 -14.98 29.66
C LEU A 36 40.25 -15.66 28.67
N GLU A 37 40.55 -16.90 28.24
CA GLU A 37 39.68 -17.69 27.36
C GLU A 37 38.29 -17.94 27.98
N ALA A 38 38.21 -18.06 29.31
CA ALA A 38 36.95 -18.25 30.02
C ALA A 38 36.13 -16.96 30.21
N CYS A 39 36.78 -15.79 30.21
CA CYS A 39 36.12 -14.50 30.51
C CYS A 39 35.87 -13.62 29.28
N ILE A 40 36.64 -13.82 28.19
CA ILE A 40 36.58 -12.96 27.01
C ILE A 40 36.38 -13.82 25.76
N ASP A 41 35.21 -13.67 25.14
CA ASP A 41 34.90 -14.33 23.88
C ASP A 41 35.97 -14.03 22.81
N ASP A 42 36.29 -15.05 22.01
CA ASP A 42 37.24 -15.01 20.89
C ASP A 42 38.71 -14.70 21.23
N VAL A 43 39.06 -14.43 22.50
CA VAL A 43 40.46 -14.18 22.90
C VAL A 43 41.36 -15.40 22.74
N GLN A 44 40.76 -16.60 22.71
CA GLN A 44 41.43 -17.86 22.36
C GLN A 44 42.17 -17.83 21.01
N ASN A 45 41.77 -16.95 20.08
CA ASN A 45 42.45 -16.76 18.81
C ASN A 45 43.78 -16.00 18.97
N MET A 46 44.01 -15.35 20.12
CA MET A 46 45.23 -14.61 20.45
C MET A 46 46.17 -15.36 21.38
N ASN A 47 45.80 -16.58 21.81
CA ASN A 47 46.58 -17.44 22.70
C ASN A 47 47.99 -17.69 22.12
N PRO A 48 49.07 -17.36 22.88
CA PRO A 48 50.45 -17.50 22.43
C PRO A 48 50.91 -18.97 22.27
N ASP A 49 50.26 -19.94 22.93
CA ASP A 49 50.55 -21.36 22.76
C ASP A 49 49.95 -21.92 21.46
N ARG A 50 48.82 -21.36 21.01
CA ARG A 50 48.13 -21.75 19.77
C ARG A 50 48.64 -20.97 18.54
N LYS A 51 49.94 -21.07 18.25
CA LYS A 51 50.66 -20.29 17.20
C LYS A 51 50.01 -20.35 15.80
N ALA A 52 49.55 -21.53 15.37
CA ALA A 52 48.92 -21.70 14.06
C ALA A 52 47.59 -20.95 13.96
N ARG A 53 46.72 -21.10 14.98
CA ARG A 53 45.42 -20.42 15.08
C ARG A 53 45.58 -18.90 15.13
N LYS A 54 46.54 -18.42 15.92
CA LYS A 54 46.89 -16.99 16.00
C LYS A 54 47.39 -16.42 14.68
N LYS A 55 48.27 -17.15 13.98
CA LYS A 55 48.77 -16.72 12.66
C LYS A 55 47.64 -16.63 11.63
N ILE A 56 46.77 -17.63 11.58
CA ILE A 56 45.59 -17.65 10.71
C ILE A 56 44.67 -16.47 11.04
N PHE A 57 44.32 -16.29 12.31
CA PHE A 57 43.45 -15.20 12.75
C PHE A 57 44.00 -13.81 12.43
N LEU A 58 45.33 -13.61 12.50
CA LEU A 58 45.96 -12.32 12.20
C LEU A 58 46.14 -12.05 10.70
N THR A 59 46.19 -13.08 9.85
CA THR A 59 46.54 -12.95 8.43
C THR A 59 45.36 -13.11 7.48
N GLU A 60 44.32 -13.87 7.84
CA GLU A 60 43.18 -14.09 6.95
C GLU A 60 42.30 -12.85 6.79
N SER A 61 41.83 -12.59 5.57
CA SER A 61 40.94 -11.46 5.27
C SER A 61 39.52 -11.67 5.79
N SER A 62 39.02 -12.91 5.76
CA SER A 62 37.69 -13.32 6.27
C SER A 62 37.50 -12.99 7.75
N LYS A 63 38.59 -12.97 8.53
CA LYS A 63 38.60 -12.72 9.98
C LYS A 63 38.72 -11.25 10.37
N LYS A 64 38.68 -10.31 9.42
CA LYS A 64 38.86 -8.87 9.66
C LYS A 64 37.80 -8.30 10.61
N ALA A 65 36.53 -8.68 10.45
CA ALA A 65 35.45 -8.21 11.32
C ALA A 65 35.60 -8.75 12.75
N GLU A 66 35.94 -10.04 12.89
CA GLU A 66 36.20 -10.68 14.19
C GLU A 66 37.39 -10.03 14.91
N ARG A 67 38.47 -9.70 14.19
CA ARG A 67 39.61 -8.96 14.77
C ARG A 67 39.23 -7.59 15.30
N ALA A 68 38.47 -6.82 14.53
CA ALA A 68 38.02 -5.49 14.95
C ALA A 68 37.09 -5.57 16.18
N LYS A 69 36.22 -6.59 16.23
CA LYS A 69 35.36 -6.86 17.39
C LYS A 69 36.20 -7.21 18.62
N LEU A 70 37.13 -8.17 18.51
CA LEU A 70 38.00 -8.58 19.62
C LEU A 70 38.86 -7.42 20.13
N GLN A 71 39.44 -6.62 19.22
CA GLN A 71 40.20 -5.43 19.59
C GLN A 71 39.35 -4.50 20.46
N LYS A 72 38.12 -4.18 20.02
CA LYS A 72 37.22 -3.29 20.76
C LYS A 72 36.79 -3.87 22.10
N THR A 73 36.55 -5.19 22.16
CA THR A 73 36.27 -5.89 23.42
C THR A 73 37.44 -5.76 24.40
N LEU A 74 38.67 -5.96 23.94
CA LEU A 74 39.88 -5.83 24.77
C LEU A 74 40.12 -4.37 25.21
N GLU A 75 39.83 -3.39 24.36
CA GLU A 75 39.87 -1.97 24.73
C GLU A 75 38.87 -1.66 25.85
N ILE A 76 37.63 -2.17 25.77
CA ILE A 76 36.62 -1.98 26.82
C ILE A 76 37.06 -2.62 28.14
N TRP A 77 37.59 -3.86 28.10
CA TRP A 77 38.15 -4.52 29.29
C TRP A 77 39.32 -3.73 29.87
N GLY A 78 40.23 -3.25 29.03
CA GLY A 78 41.36 -2.42 29.44
C GLY A 78 40.92 -1.12 30.12
N ASP A 79 39.93 -0.44 29.55
CA ASP A 79 39.36 0.79 30.11
C ASP A 79 38.70 0.57 31.48
N ILE A 80 37.96 -0.53 31.65
CA ILE A 80 37.28 -0.84 32.92
C ILE A 80 38.29 -1.24 33.99
N LEU A 81 39.22 -2.13 33.66
CA LEU A 81 40.25 -2.61 34.59
C LEU A 81 41.22 -1.49 35.02
N SER A 82 41.38 -0.46 34.20
CA SER A 82 42.21 0.72 34.52
C SER A 82 41.45 1.81 35.29
N SER A 83 40.13 1.70 35.43
CA SER A 83 39.28 2.78 35.97
C SER A 83 39.14 2.78 37.49
N SER A 84 39.32 1.64 38.16
CA SER A 84 39.17 1.48 39.61
C SER A 84 39.95 0.25 40.08
N GLU A 85 40.23 0.13 41.37
CA GLU A 85 40.72 -1.12 41.98
C GLU A 85 39.59 -1.88 42.71
N ASP A 86 38.43 -1.24 42.89
CA ASP A 86 37.24 -1.83 43.51
C ASP A 86 36.32 -2.47 42.47
N LEU A 87 36.05 -3.76 42.66
CA LEU A 87 35.23 -4.58 41.77
C LEU A 87 33.77 -4.11 41.71
N SER A 88 33.22 -3.62 42.82
CA SER A 88 31.84 -3.08 42.86
C SER A 88 31.73 -1.84 41.99
N VAL A 89 32.73 -0.96 42.05
CA VAL A 89 32.78 0.27 41.23
C VAL A 89 32.92 -0.06 39.75
N MET A 90 33.71 -1.07 39.39
CA MET A 90 33.82 -1.52 37.99
C MET A 90 32.50 -2.07 37.45
N VAL A 91 31.77 -2.85 38.24
CA VAL A 91 30.46 -3.39 37.85
C VAL A 91 29.46 -2.25 37.65
N ASP A 92 29.37 -1.33 38.61
CA ASP A 92 28.47 -0.16 38.51
C ASP A 92 28.77 0.73 37.31
N GLU A 93 30.05 0.97 37.01
CA GLU A 93 30.47 1.77 35.86
C GLU A 93 30.17 1.05 34.54
N SER A 94 30.37 -0.27 34.49
CA SER A 94 30.03 -1.09 33.32
C SER A 94 28.53 -1.08 33.05
N GLU A 95 27.70 -1.21 34.09
CA GLU A 95 26.26 -1.07 33.97
C GLU A 95 25.84 0.33 33.50
N LYS A 96 26.45 1.38 34.03
CA LYS A 96 26.18 2.76 33.59
C LYS A 96 26.55 2.95 32.12
N ARG A 97 27.72 2.50 31.69
CA ARG A 97 28.16 2.57 30.29
C ARG A 97 27.22 1.78 29.37
N SER A 98 26.80 0.59 29.79
CA SER A 98 25.81 -0.21 29.06
C SER A 98 24.48 0.54 28.91
N LYS A 99 23.95 1.11 30.00
CA LYS A 99 22.72 1.93 29.98
C LYS A 99 22.86 3.16 29.07
N ILE A 100 24.00 3.85 29.08
CA ILE A 100 24.26 5.01 28.20
C ILE A 100 24.33 4.57 26.73
N ALA A 101 25.01 3.46 26.43
CA ALA A 101 25.11 2.92 25.09
C ALA A 101 23.74 2.48 24.56
N GLY A 102 22.92 1.83 25.39
CA GLY A 102 21.53 1.46 25.08
C GLY A 102 20.69 2.68 24.70
N LYS A 103 20.66 3.70 25.56
CA LYS A 103 19.96 4.98 25.26
C LYS A 103 20.45 5.64 23.98
N SER A 104 21.76 5.60 23.71
CA SER A 104 22.31 6.15 22.48
C SER A 104 21.89 5.34 21.25
N LEU A 105 21.79 4.02 21.37
CA LEU A 105 21.33 3.14 20.29
C LEU A 105 19.86 3.40 20.00
N GLU A 106 18.99 3.37 21.01
CA GLU A 106 17.55 3.65 20.90
C GLU A 106 17.31 5.00 20.22
N LYS A 107 18.02 6.05 20.65
CA LYS A 107 17.93 7.38 20.04
C LYS A 107 18.33 7.38 18.56
N ASN A 108 19.41 6.68 18.22
CA ASN A 108 19.90 6.63 16.84
C ASN A 108 18.96 5.80 15.95
N LEU A 109 18.38 4.72 16.48
CA LEU A 109 17.39 3.91 15.78
C LEU A 109 16.10 4.70 15.55
N GLY A 110 15.58 5.40 16.56
CA GLY A 110 14.43 6.29 16.39
C GLY A 110 14.67 7.37 15.34
N ALA A 111 15.85 8.00 15.36
CA ALA A 111 16.22 8.98 14.33
C ALA A 111 16.34 8.38 12.92
N ALA A 112 16.82 7.14 12.79
CA ALA A 112 16.88 6.44 11.51
C ALA A 112 15.48 6.09 10.99
N LEU A 113 14.61 5.59 11.86
CA LEU A 113 13.22 5.28 11.50
C LEU A 113 12.48 6.53 11.03
N GLU A 114 12.58 7.64 11.78
CA GLU A 114 11.95 8.91 11.41
C GLU A 114 12.47 9.44 10.06
N GLN A 115 13.78 9.39 9.81
CA GLN A 115 14.35 9.81 8.52
C GLN A 115 13.93 8.92 7.35
N THR A 116 13.60 7.66 7.60
CA THR A 116 13.20 6.70 6.56
C THR A 116 11.69 6.52 6.45
N ARG A 117 10.90 7.24 7.26
CA ARG A 117 9.46 7.04 7.42
C ARG A 117 8.69 7.15 6.11
N ASP A 118 8.90 8.22 5.35
CA ASP A 118 8.21 8.46 4.08
C ASP A 118 8.58 7.42 3.01
N LEU A 119 9.86 7.02 3.00
CA LEU A 119 10.35 5.98 2.11
C LEU A 119 9.75 4.62 2.47
N GLU A 120 9.71 4.30 3.77
CA GLU A 120 9.08 3.08 4.29
C GLU A 120 7.60 3.04 3.92
N GLN A 121 6.85 4.13 4.14
CA GLN A 121 5.44 4.25 3.79
C GLN A 121 5.22 4.03 2.29
N SER A 122 6.02 4.67 1.44
CA SER A 122 5.91 4.56 -0.02
C SER A 122 6.17 3.15 -0.53
N TYR A 123 7.26 2.51 -0.07
CA TYR A 123 7.59 1.14 -0.49
C TYR A 123 6.63 0.10 0.09
N ARG A 124 6.10 0.30 1.31
CA ARG A 124 5.02 -0.52 1.85
C ARG A 124 3.74 -0.39 1.04
N SER A 125 3.39 0.82 0.60
CA SER A 125 2.23 1.06 -0.27
C SER A 125 2.35 0.27 -1.57
N VAL A 126 3.50 0.35 -2.23
CA VAL A 126 3.79 -0.44 -3.45
C VAL A 126 3.76 -1.95 -3.17
N ALA A 127 4.36 -2.39 -2.06
CA ALA A 127 4.32 -3.80 -1.67
C ALA A 127 2.89 -4.30 -1.45
N LEU A 128 2.04 -3.53 -0.77
CA LEU A 128 0.64 -3.85 -0.53
C LEU A 128 -0.14 -3.98 -1.85
N PHE A 129 0.12 -3.14 -2.85
CA PHE A 129 -0.46 -3.32 -4.18
C PHE A 129 -0.16 -4.71 -4.75
N PHE A 130 1.12 -5.10 -4.80
CA PHE A 130 1.52 -6.41 -5.33
C PHE A 130 0.91 -7.57 -4.52
N LYS A 131 0.95 -7.50 -3.18
CA LYS A 131 0.40 -8.54 -2.30
C LYS A 131 -1.11 -8.72 -2.43
N ASN A 132 -1.82 -7.64 -2.72
CA ASN A 132 -3.27 -7.66 -2.91
C ASN A 132 -3.71 -8.02 -4.33
N THR A 133 -2.82 -7.94 -5.33
CA THR A 133 -3.10 -8.50 -6.66
C THR A 133 -3.21 -10.01 -6.67
N GLU A 134 -2.52 -10.69 -5.74
CA GLU A 134 -2.41 -12.16 -5.67
C GLU A 134 -2.03 -12.82 -7.01
N SER A 135 -1.32 -12.09 -7.86
CA SER A 135 -0.86 -12.58 -9.16
C SER A 135 0.66 -12.75 -9.14
N GLN A 136 1.14 -13.82 -9.77
CA GLN A 136 2.58 -14.02 -9.98
C GLN A 136 3.17 -13.01 -10.97
N LYS A 137 2.35 -12.50 -11.90
CA LYS A 137 2.76 -11.54 -12.92
C LYS A 137 1.68 -10.50 -13.14
N ILE A 138 2.07 -9.23 -13.03
CA ILE A 138 1.23 -8.10 -13.41
C ILE A 138 1.61 -7.67 -14.82
N LYS A 139 0.60 -7.39 -15.65
CA LYS A 139 0.80 -6.89 -17.02
C LYS A 139 0.51 -5.40 -17.03
N ASN A 140 1.17 -4.67 -17.92
CA ASN A 140 0.94 -3.24 -18.16
C ASN A 140 1.00 -2.39 -16.88
N ILE A 141 2.13 -2.46 -16.17
CA ILE A 141 2.40 -1.65 -14.98
C ILE A 141 3.45 -0.61 -15.32
N ASN A 142 3.19 0.64 -14.93
CA ASN A 142 4.14 1.74 -15.00
C ASN A 142 4.18 2.41 -13.61
N ILE A 143 5.37 2.70 -13.12
CA ILE A 143 5.57 3.28 -11.77
C ILE A 143 6.34 4.58 -11.96
N MET A 144 5.70 5.69 -11.60
CA MET A 144 6.30 7.02 -11.59
C MET A 144 6.62 7.40 -10.15
N ASN A 145 7.87 7.75 -9.87
CA ASN A 145 8.25 8.30 -8.59
C ASN A 145 8.00 9.82 -8.60
N ALA A 146 7.13 10.28 -7.72
CA ALA A 146 6.79 11.69 -7.54
C ALA A 146 6.43 11.95 -6.08
N GLU A 147 6.81 13.11 -5.56
CA GLU A 147 6.34 13.55 -4.24
C GLU A 147 4.87 13.97 -4.34
N LEU A 148 4.09 13.71 -3.29
CA LEU A 148 2.66 14.01 -3.31
C LEU A 148 2.39 15.52 -3.52
N GLU A 149 3.23 16.39 -2.99
CA GLU A 149 3.14 17.84 -3.20
C GLU A 149 3.32 18.24 -4.67
N GLN A 150 4.18 17.53 -5.41
CA GLN A 150 4.36 17.75 -6.85
C GLN A 150 3.13 17.31 -7.67
N LEU A 151 2.32 16.38 -7.14
CA LEU A 151 1.06 15.96 -7.76
C LEU A 151 -0.11 16.89 -7.44
N LYS A 152 0.05 17.75 -6.42
CA LYS A 152 -0.90 18.80 -6.03
C LYS A 152 -0.62 20.15 -6.70
N ASP A 153 0.60 20.36 -7.18
CA ASP A 153 1.03 21.61 -7.77
C ASP A 153 0.40 21.82 -9.16
N LEU A 154 -0.51 22.81 -9.24
CA LEU A 154 -1.17 23.22 -10.48
C LEU A 154 -0.42 24.35 -11.21
N ASP A 155 0.59 24.94 -10.57
CA ASP A 155 1.45 25.96 -11.17
C ASP A 155 2.63 25.31 -11.90
N ASN A 156 3.17 24.20 -11.37
CA ASN A 156 4.17 23.35 -12.01
C ASN A 156 3.63 21.95 -12.33
N THR A 157 2.91 21.86 -13.44
CA THR A 157 2.17 20.66 -13.85
C THR A 157 3.04 19.55 -14.45
N ARG A 158 4.37 19.60 -14.37
CA ARG A 158 5.27 18.66 -15.08
C ARG A 158 4.90 17.19 -14.90
N PHE A 159 4.56 16.77 -13.67
CA PHE A 159 4.17 15.38 -13.39
C PHE A 159 2.75 15.07 -13.85
N ILE A 160 1.82 16.00 -13.67
CA ILE A 160 0.44 15.87 -14.13
C ILE A 160 0.42 15.73 -15.65
N ASP A 161 1.17 16.58 -16.36
CA ASP A 161 1.25 16.58 -17.81
C ASP A 161 1.93 15.32 -18.34
N ALA A 162 2.99 14.83 -17.68
CA ALA A 162 3.63 13.57 -18.05
C ALA A 162 2.66 12.37 -17.95
N VAL A 163 1.87 12.29 -16.88
CA VAL A 163 0.86 11.23 -16.74
C VAL A 163 -0.29 11.42 -17.73
N GLN A 164 -0.75 12.66 -17.93
CA GLN A 164 -1.79 12.96 -18.91
C GLN A 164 -1.35 12.55 -20.32
N GLU A 165 -0.13 12.90 -20.71
CA GLU A 165 0.44 12.54 -22.00
C GLU A 165 0.55 11.03 -22.16
N GLU A 166 1.06 10.30 -21.16
CA GLU A 166 1.14 8.83 -21.20
C GLU A 166 -0.25 8.18 -21.38
N LEU A 167 -1.26 8.65 -20.64
CA LEU A 167 -2.63 8.14 -20.74
C LEU A 167 -3.25 8.45 -22.10
N VAL A 168 -3.08 9.68 -22.61
CA VAL A 168 -3.57 10.10 -23.93
C VAL A 168 -2.86 9.32 -25.03
N GLN A 169 -1.54 9.17 -24.96
CA GLN A 169 -0.77 8.37 -25.92
C GLN A 169 -1.17 6.89 -25.90
N GLY A 170 -1.68 6.37 -24.78
CA GLY A 170 -2.26 5.04 -24.69
C GLY A 170 -3.68 4.94 -25.25
N TYR A 171 -4.52 5.95 -25.03
CA TYR A 171 -5.93 5.94 -25.42
C TYR A 171 -6.22 6.44 -26.84
N ASP A 172 -5.39 7.32 -27.39
CA ASP A 172 -5.51 7.85 -28.76
C ASP A 172 -4.92 6.91 -29.84
N ARG A 173 -4.60 5.66 -29.46
CA ARG A 173 -4.15 4.64 -30.40
C ARG A 173 -5.34 3.92 -31.04
N LEU A 174 -5.16 3.52 -32.30
CA LEU A 174 -6.09 2.61 -32.96
C LEU A 174 -6.17 1.26 -32.24
N ASP A 175 -5.05 0.81 -31.67
CA ASP A 175 -4.92 -0.42 -30.90
C ASP A 175 -4.91 -0.09 -29.40
N LEU A 176 -5.94 -0.55 -28.67
CA LEU A 176 -6.13 -0.23 -27.25
C LEU A 176 -5.68 -1.34 -26.31
N ARG A 177 -4.93 -2.35 -26.80
CA ARG A 177 -4.49 -3.50 -25.98
C ARG A 177 -3.57 -3.11 -24.82
N ASP A 178 -2.77 -2.06 -25.00
CA ASP A 178 -1.83 -1.56 -23.99
C ASP A 178 -2.40 -0.37 -23.18
N ASN A 179 -3.70 -0.09 -23.28
CA ASN A 179 -4.33 0.99 -22.54
C ASN A 179 -4.43 0.65 -21.03
N TYR A 180 -4.30 1.67 -20.18
CA TYR A 180 -4.42 1.58 -18.74
C TYR A 180 -5.88 1.41 -18.30
N GLY A 181 -6.09 0.64 -17.23
CA GLY A 181 -7.40 0.48 -16.59
C GLY A 181 -7.51 1.19 -15.25
N LEU A 182 -6.39 1.40 -14.56
CA LEU A 182 -6.32 1.99 -13.22
C LEU A 182 -5.24 3.09 -13.20
N LEU A 183 -5.51 4.17 -12.47
CA LEU A 183 -4.55 5.21 -12.10
C LEU A 183 -4.53 5.27 -10.57
N VAL A 184 -3.40 4.91 -9.95
CA VAL A 184 -3.31 4.83 -8.49
C VAL A 184 -2.44 5.98 -8.01
N ILE A 185 -3.01 6.87 -7.19
CA ILE A 185 -2.29 7.99 -6.57
C ILE A 185 -2.45 7.89 -5.05
N PRO A 186 -1.50 7.22 -4.37
CA PRO A 186 -1.59 7.02 -2.93
C PRO A 186 -1.44 8.32 -2.14
N GLY A 187 -2.34 8.51 -1.17
CA GLY A 187 -2.39 9.70 -0.32
C GLY A 187 -3.42 10.73 -0.78
N TYR A 188 -3.58 11.78 0.03
CA TYR A 188 -4.60 12.80 -0.18
C TYR A 188 -4.14 13.93 -1.10
N LEU A 189 -4.86 14.12 -2.21
CA LEU A 189 -4.60 15.19 -3.20
C LEU A 189 -5.05 16.58 -2.76
N GLY A 190 -5.67 16.73 -1.59
CA GLY A 190 -6.03 18.03 -1.05
C GLY A 190 -7.20 18.66 -1.78
N SER A 191 -6.99 19.88 -2.30
CA SER A 191 -8.07 20.74 -2.76
C SER A 191 -8.93 20.14 -3.89
N ASN A 192 -10.20 20.54 -3.93
CA ASN A 192 -11.14 20.09 -4.96
C ASN A 192 -10.64 20.36 -6.39
N LYS A 193 -9.89 21.45 -6.61
CA LYS A 193 -9.32 21.79 -7.93
C LYS A 193 -8.32 20.75 -8.43
N VAL A 194 -7.49 20.24 -7.54
CA VAL A 194 -6.48 19.20 -7.86
C VAL A 194 -7.19 17.89 -8.17
N VAL A 195 -8.13 17.47 -7.31
CA VAL A 195 -8.93 16.26 -7.54
C VAL A 195 -9.70 16.35 -8.85
N GLU A 196 -10.29 17.50 -9.17
CA GLU A 196 -10.98 17.76 -10.44
C GLU A 196 -10.06 17.58 -11.65
N LYS A 197 -8.84 18.15 -11.62
CA LYS A 197 -7.87 18.02 -12.72
C LYS A 197 -7.53 16.55 -12.98
N TRP A 198 -7.22 15.79 -11.93
CA TRP A 198 -6.93 14.36 -12.04
C TRP A 198 -8.15 13.54 -12.48
N ALA A 199 -9.33 13.85 -11.96
CA ALA A 199 -10.57 13.18 -12.32
C ALA A 199 -10.94 13.38 -13.80
N LYS A 200 -10.72 14.58 -14.35
CA LYS A 200 -10.90 14.85 -15.79
C LYS A 200 -9.94 14.01 -16.64
N ILE A 201 -8.65 13.99 -16.27
CA ILE A 201 -7.64 13.15 -16.96
C ILE A 201 -8.06 11.67 -16.93
N ALA A 202 -8.49 11.15 -15.77
CA ALA A 202 -8.93 9.77 -15.63
C ALA A 202 -10.18 9.48 -16.48
N HIS A 203 -11.18 10.37 -16.44
CA HIS A 203 -12.44 10.20 -17.16
C HIS A 203 -12.29 10.27 -18.69
N GLU A 204 -11.48 11.21 -19.19
CA GLU A 204 -11.20 11.37 -20.61
C GLU A 204 -10.52 10.13 -21.20
N ASN A 205 -9.63 9.50 -20.42
CA ASN A 205 -8.89 8.30 -20.82
C ASN A 205 -9.57 6.98 -20.40
N LYS A 206 -10.79 7.05 -19.82
CA LYS A 206 -11.58 5.88 -19.38
C LYS A 206 -10.81 5.00 -18.38
N VAL A 207 -10.11 5.64 -17.46
CA VAL A 207 -9.29 5.02 -16.40
C VAL A 207 -9.97 5.24 -15.05
N MET A 208 -9.92 4.25 -14.16
CA MET A 208 -10.41 4.41 -12.79
C MET A 208 -9.28 4.90 -11.88
N MET A 209 -9.43 6.11 -11.36
CA MET A 209 -8.51 6.71 -10.40
C MET A 209 -8.82 6.22 -8.99
N ILE A 210 -7.77 5.88 -8.23
CA ILE A 210 -7.87 5.43 -6.83
C ILE A 210 -6.91 6.28 -6.01
N THR A 211 -7.44 6.98 -5.02
CA THR A 211 -6.69 7.87 -4.13
C THR A 211 -7.29 7.82 -2.73
N ASP A 212 -6.74 8.58 -1.79
CA ASP A 212 -7.14 8.56 -0.39
C ASP A 212 -7.65 9.93 0.06
N PHE A 213 -8.49 9.93 1.07
CA PHE A 213 -8.77 11.12 1.86
C PHE A 213 -7.71 11.29 2.96
N GLU A 214 -7.72 12.45 3.60
CA GLU A 214 -6.76 12.83 4.64
C GLU A 214 -6.68 11.78 5.76
N HIS A 215 -5.47 11.60 6.29
CA HIS A 215 -5.25 10.74 7.44
C HIS A 215 -5.61 11.51 8.71
N LEU A 216 -6.72 11.13 9.33
CA LEU A 216 -7.26 11.77 10.53
C LEU A 216 -7.45 10.72 11.64
N ASP A 217 -7.57 11.20 12.87
CA ASP A 217 -7.55 10.36 14.08
C ASP A 217 -8.90 9.77 14.43
N GLU A 218 -10.00 10.45 14.07
CA GLU A 218 -11.35 10.05 14.42
C GLU A 218 -12.29 9.99 13.20
N PRO A 219 -13.32 9.11 13.22
CA PRO A 219 -14.28 9.02 12.13
C PRO A 219 -15.12 10.29 11.95
N ASP A 220 -15.45 10.98 13.04
CA ASP A 220 -16.23 12.23 13.00
C ASP A 220 -15.45 13.34 12.28
N ASP A 221 -14.15 13.46 12.54
CA ASP A 221 -13.27 14.40 11.83
C ASP A 221 -13.21 14.09 10.33
N VAL A 222 -13.15 12.81 9.95
CA VAL A 222 -13.18 12.41 8.54
C VAL A 222 -14.47 12.86 7.87
N MET A 223 -15.62 12.68 8.54
CA MET A 223 -16.91 13.08 8.00
C MET A 223 -17.00 14.61 7.87
N GLU A 224 -16.66 15.36 8.92
CA GLU A 224 -16.71 16.82 8.93
C GLU A 224 -15.77 17.43 7.87
N MET A 225 -14.51 17.00 7.84
CA MET A 225 -13.50 17.52 6.92
C MET A 225 -13.81 17.16 5.47
N PHE A 226 -14.36 15.97 5.22
CA PHE A 226 -14.74 15.55 3.87
C PHE A 226 -15.95 16.35 3.34
N GLU A 227 -16.97 16.57 4.18
CA GLU A 227 -18.10 17.44 3.85
C GLU A 227 -17.62 18.87 3.55
N ALA A 228 -16.70 19.40 4.37
CA ALA A 228 -16.12 20.73 4.17
C ALA A 228 -15.27 20.82 2.88
N ALA A 229 -14.55 19.76 2.51
CA ALA A 229 -13.73 19.72 1.31
C ALA A 229 -14.55 19.71 0.00
N ASN A 230 -15.83 19.30 0.08
CA ASN A 230 -16.79 19.28 -1.03
C ASN A 230 -16.23 18.63 -2.31
N LEU A 231 -15.65 17.43 -2.14
CA LEU A 231 -14.97 16.69 -3.21
C LEU A 231 -15.92 15.87 -4.10
N THR A 232 -17.17 15.68 -3.67
CA THR A 232 -18.20 15.02 -4.46
C THR A 232 -18.95 15.97 -5.37
N GLY A 233 -19.55 15.46 -6.44
CA GLY A 233 -20.36 16.28 -7.34
C GLY A 233 -21.10 15.50 -8.42
N GLY A 234 -22.07 16.16 -9.05
CA GLY A 234 -22.87 15.60 -10.13
C GLY A 234 -22.18 15.60 -11.51
N ASP A 235 -20.92 16.03 -11.57
CA ASP A 235 -20.14 16.01 -12.80
C ASP A 235 -19.66 14.60 -13.13
N LYS A 236 -19.84 14.19 -14.40
CA LYS A 236 -19.52 12.83 -14.86
C LYS A 236 -18.07 12.41 -14.58
N TYR A 237 -17.11 13.33 -14.62
CA TYR A 237 -15.71 12.97 -14.40
C TYR A 237 -15.44 12.46 -12.97
N ARG A 238 -16.30 12.76 -12.00
CA ARG A 238 -16.23 12.23 -10.62
C ARG A 238 -16.54 10.74 -10.54
N SER A 239 -17.21 10.16 -11.55
CA SER A 239 -17.51 8.73 -11.57
C SER A 239 -16.27 7.86 -11.75
N ASN A 240 -15.16 8.44 -12.19
CA ASN A 240 -13.89 7.75 -12.41
C ASN A 240 -12.94 7.90 -11.20
N VAL A 241 -13.43 8.33 -10.04
CA VAL A 241 -12.61 8.49 -8.83
C VAL A 241 -13.18 7.67 -7.67
N ILE A 242 -12.33 6.82 -7.12
CA ILE A 242 -12.51 6.10 -5.86
C ILE A 242 -11.64 6.79 -4.82
N MET A 243 -12.23 7.15 -3.68
CA MET A 243 -11.51 7.76 -2.56
C MET A 243 -11.64 6.90 -1.31
N SER A 244 -10.54 6.32 -0.85
CA SER A 244 -10.50 5.55 0.39
C SER A 244 -10.29 6.43 1.62
N CYS A 245 -10.75 5.96 2.77
CA CYS A 245 -10.47 6.56 4.06
C CYS A 245 -10.20 5.50 5.13
N ASN A 246 -9.80 5.95 6.32
CA ASN A 246 -9.29 5.11 7.41
C ASN A 246 -8.02 4.35 7.00
N TRP A 247 -6.86 4.94 7.33
CA TRP A 247 -5.58 4.46 6.82
C TRP A 247 -5.18 3.12 7.42
N LEU A 248 -4.34 2.38 6.70
CA LEU A 248 -3.93 1.03 7.08
C LEU A 248 -2.73 1.06 8.00
N VAL A 249 -2.69 0.20 9.01
CA VAL A 249 -1.48 -0.03 9.81
C VAL A 249 -0.49 -0.83 8.95
N GLY A 250 0.57 -0.18 8.48
CA GLY A 250 1.61 -0.80 7.66
C GLY A 250 2.76 -1.40 8.47
N ARG A 251 3.01 -0.86 9.67
CA ARG A 251 3.94 -1.40 10.68
C ARG A 251 3.50 -0.92 12.06
N GLY A 252 3.49 -1.81 13.03
CA GLY A 252 3.27 -1.42 14.43
C GLY A 252 4.41 -0.55 14.96
N LYS A 253 4.09 0.31 15.92
CA LYS A 253 5.08 1.16 16.59
C LYS A 253 6.17 0.34 17.27
N HIS A 254 7.38 0.89 17.30
CA HIS A 254 8.49 0.37 18.06
C HIS A 254 8.57 1.04 19.43
N ASP A 255 8.00 0.39 20.46
CA ASP A 255 8.03 0.87 21.85
C ASP A 255 9.47 1.10 22.36
N GLU A 256 10.43 0.28 21.89
CA GLU A 256 11.85 0.34 22.27
C GLU A 256 12.54 1.65 21.88
N VAL A 257 12.05 2.34 20.85
CA VAL A 257 12.60 3.63 20.38
C VAL A 257 11.68 4.81 20.68
N GLY A 258 10.54 4.57 21.33
CA GLY A 258 9.58 5.60 21.71
C GLY A 258 8.73 6.14 20.55
N GLU A 259 8.42 5.32 19.53
CA GLU A 259 7.39 5.70 18.54
C GLU A 259 6.02 5.78 19.24
N GLU A 260 5.33 6.92 19.13
CA GLU A 260 4.01 7.11 19.73
C GLU A 260 2.91 6.43 18.89
N ASP A 261 3.02 6.56 17.57
CA ASP A 261 2.06 6.07 16.58
C ASP A 261 2.63 4.95 15.71
N ASP A 262 1.73 4.10 15.24
CA ASP A 262 2.03 3.15 14.18
C ASP A 262 2.40 3.86 12.87
N LEU A 263 3.09 3.15 11.98
CA LEU A 263 3.28 3.61 10.61
C LEU A 263 2.03 3.32 9.79
N PHE A 264 1.28 4.37 9.47
CA PHE A 264 0.11 4.28 8.60
C PHE A 264 0.49 4.37 7.13
N VAL A 265 -0.25 3.65 6.28
CA VAL A 265 -0.04 3.59 4.83
C VAL A 265 -1.36 3.88 4.12
N PRO A 266 -1.34 4.61 2.99
CA PRO A 266 -2.55 4.93 2.25
C PRO A 266 -3.26 3.65 1.73
N PRO A 267 -4.58 3.48 1.98
CA PRO A 267 -5.32 2.29 1.55
C PRO A 267 -5.43 2.08 0.04
N SER A 268 -5.38 3.15 -0.76
CA SER A 268 -5.63 3.13 -2.20
C SER A 268 -4.78 2.09 -2.94
N SER A 269 -3.52 1.88 -2.57
CA SER A 269 -2.64 0.88 -3.19
C SER A 269 -3.11 -0.55 -2.92
N ALA A 270 -3.47 -0.87 -1.68
CA ALA A 270 -4.00 -2.19 -1.32
C ALA A 270 -5.33 -2.46 -2.03
N LEU A 271 -6.21 -1.45 -2.03
CA LEU A 271 -7.50 -1.49 -2.72
C LEU A 271 -7.33 -1.66 -4.23
N ALA A 272 -6.42 -0.92 -4.86
CA ALA A 272 -6.10 -1.03 -6.28
C ALA A 272 -5.60 -2.44 -6.63
N GLY A 273 -4.75 -3.02 -5.78
CA GLY A 273 -4.28 -4.38 -5.95
C GLY A 273 -5.43 -5.39 -5.94
N LYS A 274 -6.36 -5.25 -4.99
CA LYS A 274 -7.57 -6.10 -4.98
C LYS A 274 -8.49 -5.86 -6.17
N ILE A 275 -8.72 -4.61 -6.56
CA ILE A 275 -9.52 -4.22 -7.72
C ILE A 275 -8.93 -4.80 -9.02
N TYR A 276 -7.61 -4.94 -9.11
CA TYR A 276 -6.94 -5.60 -10.23
C TYR A 276 -7.26 -7.10 -10.29
N LYS A 277 -7.33 -7.78 -9.14
CA LYS A 277 -7.63 -9.23 -9.06
C LYS A 277 -9.12 -9.53 -9.25
N THR A 278 -9.98 -8.73 -8.63
CA THR A 278 -11.42 -8.96 -8.58
C THR A 278 -12.04 -8.78 -9.96
N LEU A 279 -13.01 -9.65 -10.30
CA LEU A 279 -13.78 -9.52 -11.54
C LEU A 279 -14.39 -8.11 -11.62
N MET A 280 -14.33 -7.49 -12.80
CA MET A 280 -14.64 -6.07 -12.96
C MET A 280 -16.08 -5.69 -12.59
N SER A 281 -17.05 -6.57 -12.83
CA SER A 281 -18.46 -6.38 -12.42
C SER A 281 -18.66 -6.50 -10.90
N GLN A 282 -17.72 -7.13 -10.20
CA GLN A 282 -17.77 -7.33 -8.76
C GLN A 282 -17.09 -6.17 -8.03
N VAL A 283 -17.75 -5.69 -7.00
CA VAL A 283 -17.18 -4.70 -6.09
C VAL A 283 -16.17 -5.36 -5.14
N THR A 284 -15.05 -4.69 -4.93
CA THR A 284 -14.05 -5.02 -3.92
C THR A 284 -14.54 -4.45 -2.59
N ALA A 285 -15.56 -5.10 -2.01
CA ALA A 285 -16.14 -4.69 -0.74
C ALA A 285 -16.55 -5.90 0.11
N GLY A 286 -16.62 -5.69 1.42
CA GLY A 286 -17.05 -6.68 2.40
C GLY A 286 -16.12 -7.88 2.52
N LYS A 287 -16.53 -8.86 3.32
CA LYS A 287 -15.67 -9.98 3.74
C LYS A 287 -15.14 -10.84 2.59
N LYS A 288 -15.95 -11.07 1.54
CA LYS A 288 -15.60 -11.99 0.46
C LYS A 288 -14.60 -11.40 -0.54
N PHE A 289 -14.81 -10.15 -0.95
CA PHE A 289 -14.05 -9.52 -2.04
C PHE A 289 -13.20 -8.33 -1.59
N GLY A 290 -13.55 -7.67 -0.48
CA GLY A 290 -12.86 -6.49 0.04
C GLY A 290 -11.71 -6.78 1.01
N GLY A 291 -11.53 -8.01 1.47
CA GLY A 291 -10.53 -8.35 2.49
C GLY A 291 -9.09 -8.23 2.01
N MET A 292 -8.32 -7.31 2.58
CA MET A 292 -6.92 -7.01 2.28
C MET A 292 -5.95 -8.04 2.87
N ASN A 293 -4.81 -8.21 2.24
CA ASN A 293 -3.74 -9.12 2.67
C ASN A 293 -2.56 -8.33 3.27
N GLU A 294 -1.91 -8.91 4.28
CA GLU A 294 -0.74 -8.32 4.97
C GLU A 294 -1.02 -6.93 5.57
N VAL A 295 -2.23 -6.77 6.14
CA VAL A 295 -2.66 -5.57 6.85
C VAL A 295 -3.26 -6.01 8.18
N ASP A 296 -2.66 -5.54 9.28
CA ASP A 296 -3.00 -6.01 10.63
C ASP A 296 -4.05 -5.12 11.32
N GLY A 297 -4.27 -3.90 10.83
CA GLY A 297 -5.22 -2.97 11.43
C GLY A 297 -5.50 -1.73 10.58
N VAL A 298 -6.33 -0.87 11.14
CA VAL A 298 -6.71 0.45 10.60
C VAL A 298 -6.53 1.51 11.69
N ARG A 299 -6.57 2.80 11.35
CA ARG A 299 -6.36 3.90 12.32
C ARG A 299 -7.39 3.88 13.45
N PHE A 300 -8.67 3.70 13.11
CA PHE A 300 -9.75 3.66 14.09
C PHE A 300 -10.82 2.61 13.73
N ASP A 301 -11.49 2.08 14.74
CA ASP A 301 -12.61 1.17 14.55
C ASP A 301 -13.86 1.95 14.13
N LEU A 302 -14.67 1.34 13.26
CA LEU A 302 -15.87 1.96 12.70
C LEU A 302 -17.12 1.19 13.11
N LYS A 303 -18.11 1.91 13.63
CA LYS A 303 -19.46 1.37 13.86
C LYS A 303 -20.20 1.23 12.53
N LYS A 304 -21.19 0.33 12.49
CA LYS A 304 -22.05 0.13 11.30
C LYS A 304 -22.70 1.43 10.81
N SER A 305 -23.13 2.30 11.72
CA SER A 305 -23.72 3.60 11.37
C SER A 305 -22.72 4.55 10.71
N GLU A 306 -21.46 4.55 11.19
CA GLU A 306 -20.39 5.39 10.65
C GLU A 306 -19.96 4.88 9.26
N ILE A 307 -19.90 3.56 9.06
CA ILE A 307 -19.65 2.95 7.74
C ILE A 307 -20.72 3.39 6.74
N ALA A 308 -22.01 3.33 7.12
CA ALA A 308 -23.12 3.74 6.26
C ALA A 308 -23.07 5.24 5.93
N GLN A 309 -22.67 6.09 6.88
CA GLN A 309 -22.49 7.52 6.67
C GLN A 309 -21.33 7.82 5.71
N LEU A 310 -20.15 7.22 5.92
CA LEU A 310 -18.99 7.35 5.04
C LEU A 310 -19.30 6.85 3.62
N GLU A 311 -20.03 5.74 3.48
CA GLU A 311 -20.51 5.29 2.17
C GLU A 311 -21.44 6.33 1.52
N LYS A 312 -22.38 6.90 2.29
CA LYS A 312 -23.31 7.91 1.77
C LYS A 312 -22.58 9.18 1.29
N LEU A 313 -21.48 9.54 1.96
CA LEU A 313 -20.59 10.63 1.54
C LEU A 313 -19.82 10.31 0.26
N GLY A 314 -19.71 9.03 -0.15
CA GLY A 314 -18.98 8.62 -1.34
C GLY A 314 -17.57 8.12 -1.07
N LEU A 315 -17.20 7.91 0.19
CA LEU A 315 -15.93 7.33 0.60
C LEU A 315 -15.95 5.80 0.58
N VAL A 316 -14.74 5.22 0.52
CA VAL A 316 -14.49 3.79 0.71
C VAL A 316 -13.71 3.58 2.01
N PRO A 317 -14.41 3.40 3.15
CA PRO A 317 -13.73 3.15 4.41
C PRO A 317 -13.07 1.77 4.44
N MET A 318 -11.89 1.70 5.04
CA MET A 318 -11.30 0.45 5.51
C MET A 318 -11.86 0.14 6.90
N VAL A 319 -12.24 -1.11 7.12
CA VAL A 319 -12.78 -1.59 8.39
C VAL A 319 -12.01 -2.83 8.84
N ASN A 320 -11.74 -2.95 10.14
CA ASN A 320 -11.13 -4.15 10.70
C ASN A 320 -12.19 -4.98 11.41
N GLU A 321 -12.67 -6.03 10.75
CA GLU A 321 -13.74 -6.87 11.27
C GLU A 321 -13.42 -8.35 11.07
N TYR A 322 -13.81 -9.19 12.02
CA TYR A 322 -13.56 -10.65 11.97
C TYR A 322 -12.07 -11.02 11.83
N GLY A 323 -11.16 -10.20 12.37
CA GLY A 323 -9.71 -10.40 12.28
C GLY A 323 -9.14 -10.18 10.88
N LYS A 324 -9.83 -9.39 10.04
CA LYS A 324 -9.34 -9.03 8.71
C LYS A 324 -9.74 -7.60 8.35
N VAL A 325 -8.78 -6.84 7.84
CA VAL A 325 -9.05 -5.52 7.26
C VAL A 325 -9.70 -5.67 5.89
N MET A 326 -10.78 -4.93 5.64
CA MET A 326 -11.49 -4.96 4.37
C MET A 326 -12.01 -3.59 3.95
N ALA A 327 -12.11 -3.36 2.65
CA ALA A 327 -12.82 -2.20 2.11
C ALA A 327 -14.34 -2.39 2.23
N PHE A 328 -15.07 -1.32 2.54
CA PHE A 328 -16.52 -1.37 2.72
C PHE A 328 -17.24 -0.22 2.02
N SER A 329 -17.29 -0.27 0.68
CA SER A 329 -18.12 0.60 -0.16
C SER A 329 -17.91 0.24 -1.63
N ALA A 330 -18.88 0.61 -2.47
CA ALA A 330 -18.78 0.52 -3.92
C ALA A 330 -18.74 1.91 -4.61
N LYS A 331 -18.64 2.98 -3.83
CA LYS A 331 -18.94 4.33 -4.27
C LYS A 331 -17.81 5.00 -5.05
N THR A 332 -18.21 5.93 -5.91
CA THR A 332 -17.34 6.93 -6.54
C THR A 332 -17.64 8.30 -5.92
N LEU A 333 -16.86 9.31 -6.28
CA LEU A 333 -17.15 10.71 -5.88
C LEU A 333 -18.36 11.31 -6.63
N PHE A 334 -18.98 10.57 -7.56
CA PHE A 334 -20.19 11.03 -8.24
C PHE A 334 -21.41 10.89 -7.34
N ASN A 335 -22.15 11.99 -7.14
CA ASN A 335 -23.35 12.02 -6.30
C ASN A 335 -24.64 12.43 -7.05
N GLY A 336 -24.60 12.51 -8.39
CA GLY A 336 -25.78 12.80 -9.21
C GLY A 336 -26.75 11.62 -9.33
N ASP A 337 -27.88 11.83 -10.02
CA ASP A 337 -29.02 10.90 -10.06
C ASP A 337 -28.71 9.54 -10.71
N ASN A 338 -27.67 9.45 -11.54
CA ASN A 338 -27.31 8.19 -12.20
C ASN A 338 -26.60 7.24 -11.23
N LEU A 339 -27.37 6.32 -10.64
CA LEU A 339 -26.87 5.32 -9.70
C LEU A 339 -25.73 4.45 -10.27
N GLY A 340 -25.70 4.22 -11.58
CA GLY A 340 -24.62 3.49 -12.24
C GLY A 340 -23.28 4.22 -12.16
N LEU A 341 -23.29 5.55 -12.28
CA LEU A 341 -22.08 6.37 -12.15
C LEU A 341 -21.61 6.51 -10.69
N GLN A 342 -22.50 6.31 -9.72
CA GLN A 342 -22.15 6.25 -8.30
C GLN A 342 -21.42 4.96 -7.91
N THR A 343 -21.39 3.93 -8.78
CA THR A 343 -20.86 2.61 -8.45
C THR A 343 -19.63 2.30 -9.31
N TYR A 344 -18.44 2.16 -8.70
CA TYR A 344 -17.20 2.07 -9.48
C TYR A 344 -17.12 0.79 -10.33
N SER A 345 -17.71 -0.34 -9.91
CA SER A 345 -17.68 -1.58 -10.70
C SER A 345 -18.46 -1.41 -12.00
N VAL A 346 -19.60 -0.72 -11.94
CA VAL A 346 -20.42 -0.38 -13.10
C VAL A 346 -19.62 0.50 -14.07
N VAL A 347 -19.04 1.60 -13.59
CA VAL A 347 -18.22 2.51 -14.42
C VAL A 347 -17.08 1.76 -15.10
N ARG A 348 -16.36 0.89 -14.37
CA ARG A 348 -15.27 0.09 -14.95
C ARG A 348 -15.76 -0.83 -16.06
N VAL A 349 -16.89 -1.51 -15.89
CA VAL A 349 -17.48 -2.36 -16.94
C VAL A 349 -17.81 -1.54 -18.19
N PHE A 350 -18.44 -0.37 -18.02
CA PHE A 350 -18.73 0.53 -19.16
C PHE A 350 -17.47 1.00 -19.87
N ASP A 351 -16.44 1.42 -19.14
CA ASP A 351 -15.17 1.86 -19.70
C ASP A 351 -14.46 0.73 -20.46
N TYR A 352 -14.45 -0.49 -19.91
CA TYR A 352 -13.88 -1.66 -20.57
C TYR A 352 -14.62 -2.02 -21.86
N VAL A 353 -15.95 -2.14 -21.81
CA VAL A 353 -16.74 -2.48 -23.01
C VAL A 353 -16.56 -1.41 -24.09
N THR A 354 -16.52 -0.14 -23.71
CA THR A 354 -16.26 0.98 -24.63
C THR A 354 -14.90 0.82 -25.30
N LYS A 355 -13.83 0.56 -24.53
CA LYS A 355 -12.48 0.35 -25.06
C LYS A 355 -12.41 -0.82 -26.04
N VAL A 356 -13.03 -1.96 -25.70
CA VAL A 356 -13.02 -3.15 -26.58
C VAL A 356 -13.77 -2.89 -27.88
N LEU A 357 -14.94 -2.25 -27.82
CA LEU A 357 -15.72 -1.91 -29.01
C LEU A 357 -15.00 -0.87 -29.88
N MET A 358 -14.33 0.11 -29.27
CA MET A 358 -13.51 1.08 -30.00
C MET A 358 -12.36 0.39 -30.74
N ASP A 359 -11.56 -0.46 -30.07
CA ASP A 359 -10.48 -1.23 -30.72
C ASP A 359 -11.02 -2.08 -31.88
N PHE A 360 -12.15 -2.77 -31.65
CA PHE A 360 -12.79 -3.59 -32.68
C PHE A 360 -13.23 -2.76 -33.89
N LEU A 361 -13.93 -1.65 -33.67
CA LEU A 361 -14.44 -0.80 -34.76
C LEU A 361 -13.30 -0.09 -35.49
N ASN A 362 -12.25 0.33 -34.78
CA ASN A 362 -11.05 0.92 -35.38
C ASN A 362 -10.38 -0.03 -36.38
N ARG A 363 -10.30 -1.33 -36.06
CA ARG A 363 -9.75 -2.36 -36.97
C ARG A 363 -10.62 -2.59 -38.21
N ARG A 364 -11.89 -2.21 -38.17
CA ARG A 364 -12.87 -2.35 -39.27
C ARG A 364 -13.15 -1.02 -39.98
N ALA A 365 -12.45 0.05 -39.60
CA ALA A 365 -12.55 1.33 -40.27
C ALA A 365 -12.16 1.21 -41.76
N PHE A 366 -12.74 2.07 -42.60
CA PHE A 366 -12.59 2.06 -44.07
C PHE A 366 -13.16 0.84 -44.81
N GLU A 367 -13.81 -0.11 -44.13
CA GLU A 367 -14.63 -1.12 -44.80
C GLU A 367 -15.93 -0.49 -45.36
N ASN A 368 -16.34 -0.90 -46.56
CA ASN A 368 -17.60 -0.45 -47.14
C ASN A 368 -18.78 -0.86 -46.26
N PHE A 369 -19.48 0.12 -45.68
CA PHE A 369 -20.65 -0.11 -44.85
C PHE A 369 -21.90 -0.38 -45.71
N ASN A 370 -22.20 -1.65 -45.95
CA ASN A 370 -23.39 -2.11 -46.66
C ASN A 370 -24.17 -3.13 -45.80
N ALA A 371 -25.33 -3.60 -46.28
CA ALA A 371 -26.18 -4.53 -45.53
C ALA A 371 -25.45 -5.83 -45.09
N ARG A 372 -24.51 -6.33 -45.89
CA ARG A 372 -23.71 -7.52 -45.57
C ARG A 372 -22.69 -7.22 -44.48
N THR A 373 -21.89 -6.16 -44.63
CA THR A 373 -20.90 -5.74 -43.63
C THR A 373 -21.57 -5.39 -42.31
N ARG A 374 -22.70 -4.69 -42.34
CA ARG A 374 -23.51 -4.38 -41.15
C ARG A 374 -23.93 -5.66 -40.42
N LYS A 375 -24.45 -6.66 -41.13
CA LYS A 375 -24.88 -7.93 -40.54
C LYS A 375 -23.69 -8.68 -39.91
N GLU A 376 -22.53 -8.67 -40.57
CA GLU A 376 -21.31 -9.31 -40.06
C GLU A 376 -20.78 -8.61 -38.80
N LEU A 377 -20.61 -7.29 -38.83
CA LEU A 377 -20.18 -6.48 -37.68
C LEU A 377 -21.14 -6.64 -36.51
N MET A 378 -22.45 -6.56 -36.78
CA MET A 378 -23.47 -6.77 -35.76
C MET A 378 -23.37 -8.16 -35.15
N GLY A 379 -23.15 -9.21 -35.95
CA GLY A 379 -22.96 -10.57 -35.45
C GLY A 379 -21.73 -10.72 -34.56
N GLN A 380 -20.62 -10.04 -34.89
CA GLN A 380 -19.40 -10.06 -34.07
C GLN A 380 -19.57 -9.28 -32.76
N ILE A 381 -20.23 -8.10 -32.80
CA ILE A 381 -20.55 -7.31 -31.61
C ILE A 381 -21.48 -8.11 -30.69
N VAL A 382 -22.55 -8.71 -31.23
CA VAL A 382 -23.49 -9.55 -30.47
C VAL A 382 -22.76 -10.73 -29.85
N LYS A 383 -21.90 -11.44 -30.60
CA LYS A 383 -21.10 -12.55 -30.06
C LYS A 383 -20.18 -12.13 -28.92
N PHE A 384 -19.58 -10.95 -28.99
CA PHE A 384 -18.78 -10.40 -27.91
C PHE A 384 -19.63 -10.07 -26.69
N LEU A 385 -20.73 -9.34 -26.87
CA LEU A 385 -21.64 -8.95 -25.79
C LEU A 385 -22.28 -10.17 -25.12
N ASP A 386 -22.74 -11.17 -25.89
CA ASP A 386 -23.20 -12.46 -25.38
C ASP A 386 -22.11 -13.15 -24.54
N GLY A 387 -20.85 -13.08 -24.98
CA GLY A 387 -19.71 -13.68 -24.28
C GLY A 387 -19.40 -13.05 -22.91
N ILE A 388 -19.87 -11.83 -22.65
CA ILE A 388 -19.73 -11.13 -21.37
C ILE A 388 -21.06 -10.97 -20.62
N THR A 389 -22.13 -11.63 -21.09
CA THR A 389 -23.49 -11.56 -20.53
C THR A 389 -23.82 -12.84 -19.77
N GLY A 390 -24.47 -12.70 -18.62
CA GLY A 390 -24.99 -13.82 -17.84
C GLY A 390 -24.31 -13.99 -16.47
N PRO A 391 -24.68 -15.05 -15.73
CA PRO A 391 -24.21 -15.26 -14.37
C PRO A 391 -22.68 -15.29 -14.29
N ASP A 392 -22.13 -14.60 -13.29
CA ASP A 392 -20.68 -14.45 -13.07
C ASP A 392 -19.92 -13.77 -14.22
N GLN A 393 -20.62 -13.08 -15.13
CA GLN A 393 -20.03 -12.27 -16.21
C GLN A 393 -20.07 -10.76 -15.89
N LEU A 394 -19.80 -9.92 -16.89
CA LEU A 394 -19.67 -8.48 -16.71
C LEU A 394 -21.02 -7.75 -16.68
N ILE A 395 -21.99 -8.24 -17.45
CA ILE A 395 -23.31 -7.61 -17.59
C ILE A 395 -24.44 -8.65 -17.45
N GLU A 396 -25.60 -8.18 -16.99
CA GLU A 396 -26.82 -8.99 -16.88
C GLU A 396 -27.47 -9.22 -18.24
N ASP A 397 -27.57 -8.15 -19.05
CA ASP A 397 -28.27 -8.14 -20.33
C ASP A 397 -27.82 -6.95 -21.20
N PHE A 398 -28.07 -7.01 -22.50
CA PHE A 398 -27.84 -5.91 -23.43
C PHE A 398 -28.87 -5.87 -24.57
N SER A 399 -29.05 -4.69 -25.15
CA SER A 399 -29.79 -4.53 -26.41
C SER A 399 -29.15 -3.45 -27.29
N ILE A 400 -28.94 -3.78 -28.56
CA ILE A 400 -28.47 -2.82 -29.57
C ILE A 400 -29.69 -2.04 -30.06
N LYS A 401 -29.79 -0.76 -29.71
CA LYS A 401 -30.92 0.11 -30.09
C LYS A 401 -30.76 0.67 -31.51
N ARG A 402 -29.52 0.96 -31.89
CA ARG A 402 -29.20 1.56 -33.19
C ARG A 402 -27.88 1.00 -33.69
N PHE A 403 -27.84 0.63 -34.96
CA PHE A 403 -26.57 0.35 -35.63
C PHE A 403 -26.71 0.70 -37.11
N GLU A 404 -26.56 1.96 -37.50
CA GLU A 404 -26.85 2.43 -38.86
C GLU A 404 -25.94 3.56 -39.31
N GLN A 405 -25.78 3.68 -40.63
CA GLN A 405 -25.05 4.79 -41.24
C GLN A 405 -25.86 6.08 -41.12
N ASP A 406 -25.17 7.18 -40.85
CA ASP A 406 -25.81 8.48 -40.78
C ASP A 406 -26.37 8.89 -42.16
N PRO A 407 -27.67 9.25 -42.26
CA PRO A 407 -28.28 9.68 -43.51
C PRO A 407 -27.66 10.94 -44.12
N GLN A 408 -27.10 11.84 -43.29
CA GLN A 408 -26.51 13.11 -43.74
C GLN A 408 -25.01 12.97 -44.02
N GLN A 409 -24.31 12.13 -43.27
CA GLN A 409 -22.86 11.97 -43.35
C GLN A 409 -22.47 10.49 -43.49
N LYS A 410 -22.32 9.99 -44.71
CA LYS A 410 -22.14 8.54 -44.97
C LYS A 410 -20.87 7.94 -44.37
N ASP A 411 -19.87 8.74 -44.03
CA ASP A 411 -18.65 8.34 -43.32
C ASP A 411 -18.87 8.11 -41.82
N ARG A 412 -20.06 8.44 -41.27
CA ARG A 412 -20.41 8.21 -39.87
C ARG A 412 -21.39 7.05 -39.71
N VAL A 413 -21.12 6.18 -38.73
CA VAL A 413 -22.01 5.08 -38.32
C VAL A 413 -22.34 5.23 -36.84
N PHE A 414 -23.63 5.19 -36.51
CA PHE A 414 -24.10 5.19 -35.13
C PHE A 414 -24.17 3.77 -34.59
N LEU A 415 -23.70 3.57 -33.36
CA LEU A 415 -23.86 2.33 -32.60
C LEU A 415 -24.34 2.69 -31.19
N ASP A 416 -25.61 2.43 -30.92
CA ASP A 416 -26.22 2.68 -29.61
C ASP A 416 -26.50 1.34 -28.94
N ILE A 417 -25.81 1.08 -27.82
CA ILE A 417 -25.96 -0.14 -27.03
C ILE A 417 -26.50 0.25 -25.66
N HIS A 418 -27.61 -0.36 -25.29
CA HIS A 418 -28.12 -0.33 -23.93
C HIS A 418 -27.61 -1.56 -23.18
N MET A 419 -26.92 -1.37 -22.06
CA MET A 419 -26.39 -2.46 -21.23
C MET A 419 -26.95 -2.37 -19.83
N LYS A 420 -27.27 -3.52 -19.24
CA LYS A 420 -27.70 -3.65 -17.86
C LYS A 420 -26.57 -4.26 -17.03
N PRO A 421 -25.86 -3.47 -16.21
CA PRO A 421 -24.77 -3.97 -15.38
C PRO A 421 -25.30 -4.65 -14.11
N TYR A 422 -24.44 -5.42 -13.46
CA TYR A 422 -24.71 -5.92 -12.10
C TYR A 422 -24.60 -4.79 -11.07
N PHE A 423 -25.58 -4.74 -10.17
CA PHE A 423 -25.51 -3.90 -8.97
C PHE A 423 -25.24 -4.76 -7.73
N PRO A 424 -24.34 -4.33 -6.83
CA PRO A 424 -24.10 -5.05 -5.59
C PRO A 424 -25.34 -4.96 -4.68
N ALA A 425 -25.74 -6.10 -4.10
CA ALA A 425 -26.74 -6.11 -3.04
C ALA A 425 -26.17 -5.41 -1.80
N LYS A 426 -26.93 -4.47 -1.22
CA LYS A 426 -26.51 -3.69 -0.05
C LYS A 426 -27.11 -4.23 1.25
N ASN A 427 -28.42 -4.43 1.26
CA ASN A 427 -29.17 -4.78 2.47
C ASN A 427 -29.93 -6.10 2.27
N PHE A 428 -29.99 -6.91 3.33
CA PHE A 428 -30.82 -8.10 3.40
C PHE A 428 -32.01 -7.80 4.31
N MET A 429 -33.22 -7.82 3.77
CA MET A 429 -34.43 -7.71 4.56
C MET A 429 -34.78 -9.10 5.12
N ILE A 430 -34.82 -9.21 6.45
CA ILE A 430 -35.20 -10.45 7.13
C ILE A 430 -36.61 -10.24 7.68
N LYS A 431 -37.58 -10.94 7.08
CA LYS A 431 -38.94 -11.07 7.63
C LYS A 431 -39.03 -12.40 8.39
N MET A 432 -39.55 -12.36 9.61
CA MET A 432 -39.83 -13.57 10.40
C MET A 432 -41.32 -13.62 10.72
N ASP A 433 -42.02 -14.57 10.11
CA ASP A 433 -43.43 -14.85 10.39
C ASP A 433 -43.55 -16.02 11.38
N GLY A 434 -44.37 -15.84 12.42
CA GLY A 434 -44.64 -16.87 13.42
C GLY A 434 -46.13 -17.14 13.54
N GLN A 435 -46.55 -18.37 13.23
CA GLN A 435 -47.93 -18.82 13.46
C GLN A 435 -48.00 -19.63 14.75
N LYS A 436 -48.82 -19.22 15.71
CA LYS A 436 -49.13 -20.03 16.89
C LYS A 436 -50.42 -20.82 16.60
N GLY A 437 -50.36 -22.15 16.74
CA GLY A 437 -51.50 -23.04 16.50
C GLY A 437 -52.76 -22.63 17.26
N ASP A 438 -53.89 -22.79 16.55
CA ASP A 438 -55.29 -22.52 16.89
C ASP A 438 -55.57 -21.29 17.79
N ASP A 439 -56.12 -20.24 17.15
CA ASP A 439 -56.67 -18.97 17.69
C ASP A 439 -55.72 -17.76 17.91
N GLY A 440 -54.64 -17.60 17.13
CA GLY A 440 -53.65 -16.54 17.37
C GLY A 440 -53.54 -15.45 16.30
N THR A 441 -53.79 -14.19 16.69
CA THR A 441 -53.42 -12.93 16.01
C THR A 441 -52.06 -13.00 15.28
N ASP A 442 -52.01 -12.60 14.01
CA ASP A 442 -50.77 -12.45 13.24
C ASP A 442 -49.87 -11.39 13.88
N TRP A 443 -48.63 -11.74 14.21
CA TRP A 443 -47.61 -10.80 14.65
C TRP A 443 -46.56 -10.68 13.56
N ASP A 444 -46.64 -9.58 12.82
CA ASP A 444 -45.65 -9.23 11.81
C ASP A 444 -44.53 -8.43 12.49
N SER A 445 -43.29 -8.90 12.37
CA SER A 445 -42.12 -8.17 12.88
C SER A 445 -41.14 -7.95 11.73
N ASP A 446 -41.25 -6.75 11.15
CA ASP A 446 -40.38 -6.28 10.09
C ASP A 446 -39.08 -5.73 10.70
N TYR A 447 -37.95 -6.38 10.40
CA TYR A 447 -36.62 -5.86 10.71
C TYR A 447 -35.97 -5.34 9.41
N GLU A 448 -36.06 -4.04 9.16
CA GLU A 448 -35.24 -3.37 8.15
C GLU A 448 -33.84 -3.11 8.73
N GLN A 449 -32.81 -3.81 8.23
CA GLN A 449 -31.42 -3.36 8.38
C GLN A 449 -31.12 -2.39 7.24
N GLN A 450 -31.10 -1.08 7.55
CA GLN A 450 -30.70 -0.02 6.63
C GLN A 450 -29.18 0.15 6.56
#